data_AF-F9EJZ0-F1
#
_entry.id   AF-F9EJZ0-F1
#
_cell.length_a   1.000
_cell.length_b   1.000
_cell.length_c   1.000
_cell.angle_alpha   90.00
_cell.angle_beta   90.00
_cell.angle_gamma   90.00
#
_symmetry.space_group_name_H-M   'P 1'
#
loop_
_entity.id
_entity.type
_entity.pdbx_description
1 polymer ?
#
loop_
_entity_poly.entity_id
_entity_poly.type
_entity_poly.pdbx_seq_one_letter_code
_entity_poly.pdbx_strand_id
1 'polypeptide(L)'
;MVSVVSGGNIDVLMISSMINKGLIRRDRIFNFSVNIPDKPGELAKVVDLIAQQGANVVKLEHNQFKNLSRFKDIELQITVETNGSEHIQKLTQAFEEKGYEIVRIKSKIN
;
A
#
# COMPACT_ATOMS: atom_id res chain seq x y z
N MET A 1 -4.73 29.49 -26.30
CA MET A 1 -4.92 29.74 -24.86
C MET A 1 -3.60 29.49 -24.16
N VAL A 2 -3.08 30.47 -23.44
CA VAL A 2 -1.95 30.29 -22.51
C VAL A 2 -2.53 30.43 -21.12
N SER A 3 -2.44 29.37 -20.32
CA SER A 3 -2.87 29.41 -18.92
C SER A 3 -1.69 29.89 -18.08
N VAL A 4 -1.86 31.07 -17.47
CA VAL A 4 -0.93 31.62 -16.49
C VAL A 4 -1.16 30.85 -15.18
N VAL A 5 -0.21 29.98 -14.83
CA VAL A 5 -0.18 29.26 -13.55
C VAL A 5 0.30 30.26 -12.50
N SER A 6 -0.61 30.83 -11.71
CA SER A 6 -0.30 31.76 -10.61
C SER A 6 0.34 31.05 -9.40
N GLY A 7 1.52 30.50 -9.62
CA GLY A 7 2.77 30.86 -8.94
C GLY A 7 3.00 30.67 -7.43
N GLY A 8 2.00 30.42 -6.57
CA GLY A 8 2.27 30.45 -5.11
C GLY A 8 1.66 29.32 -4.28
N ASN A 9 0.46 28.86 -4.65
CA ASN A 9 -0.32 27.92 -3.83
C ASN A 9 -1.14 26.94 -4.69
N ILE A 10 -0.74 26.70 -5.94
CA ILE A 10 -1.04 25.43 -6.62
C ILE A 10 -0.14 24.42 -5.92
N ASP A 11 -0.59 24.08 -4.71
CA ASP A 11 0.16 23.40 -3.67
C ASP A 11 0.87 22.20 -4.27
N VAL A 12 2.12 21.98 -3.88
CA VAL A 12 2.80 20.70 -4.07
C VAL A 12 1.87 19.54 -3.71
N LEU A 13 0.96 19.73 -2.75
CA LEU A 13 -0.10 18.79 -2.37
C LEU A 13 -1.12 18.53 -3.48
N MET A 14 -1.56 19.54 -4.25
CA MET A 14 -2.49 19.38 -5.37
C MET A 14 -1.82 18.62 -6.52
N ILE A 15 -0.58 18.96 -6.85
CA ILE A 15 0.22 18.25 -7.87
C ILE A 15 0.46 16.80 -7.41
N SER A 16 0.86 16.60 -6.15
CA SER A 16 1.05 15.27 -5.55
C SER A 16 -0.24 14.46 -5.55
N SER A 17 -1.38 15.07 -5.23
CA SER A 17 -2.70 14.43 -5.27
C SER A 17 -3.09 14.03 -6.70
N MET A 18 -2.83 14.88 -7.70
CA MET A 18 -3.06 14.54 -9.11
C MET A 18 -2.15 13.42 -9.61
N ILE A 19 -0.86 13.45 -9.25
CA ILE A 19 0.11 12.38 -9.58
C ILE A 19 -0.32 11.07 -8.91
N ASN A 20 -0.66 11.10 -7.63
CA ASN A 20 -1.17 9.94 -6.89
C ASN A 20 -2.45 9.39 -7.52
N LYS A 21 -3.42 10.24 -7.87
CA LYS A 21 -4.64 9.85 -8.61
C LYS A 21 -4.30 9.20 -9.96
N GLY A 22 -3.31 9.74 -10.69
CA GLY A 22 -2.84 9.19 -11.96
C GLY A 22 -2.09 7.85 -11.81
N LEU A 23 -1.36 7.66 -10.72
CA LEU A 23 -0.69 6.40 -10.37
C LEU A 23 -1.70 5.32 -9.98
N ILE A 24 -2.67 5.66 -9.12
CA ILE A 24 -3.78 4.78 -8.72
C ILE A 24 -4.60 4.35 -9.95
N ARG A 25 -4.91 5.27 -10.87
CA ARG A 25 -5.62 4.95 -12.12
C ARG A 25 -4.86 4.02 -13.07
N ARG A 26 -3.55 3.87 -12.91
CA ARG A 26 -2.70 3.01 -13.75
C ARG A 26 -2.27 1.72 -13.04
N ASP A 27 -2.91 1.36 -11.92
CA ASP A 27 -2.50 0.22 -11.06
C ASP A 27 -1.00 0.25 -10.72
N ARG A 28 -0.43 1.45 -10.59
CA ARG A 28 0.97 1.66 -10.20
C ARG A 28 1.16 1.83 -8.70
N ILE A 29 0.06 1.94 -7.97
CA ILE A 29 0.02 1.98 -6.52
C ILE A 29 -1.03 0.96 -6.06
N PHE A 30 -0.61 0.05 -5.19
CA PHE A 30 -1.47 -0.94 -4.57
C PHE A 30 -1.48 -0.75 -3.06
N ASN A 31 -2.68 -0.62 -2.50
CA ASN A 31 -2.90 -0.46 -1.06
C ASN A 31 -3.64 -1.69 -0.56
N PHE A 32 -3.11 -2.32 0.47
CA PHE A 32 -3.73 -3.49 1.09
C PHE A 32 -3.42 -3.54 2.58
N SER A 33 -4.25 -4.25 3.33
CA SER A 33 -3.91 -4.70 4.68
C SER A 33 -3.63 -6.17 4.72
N VAL A 34 -2.82 -6.58 5.69
CA VAL A 34 -2.56 -7.97 6.04
C VAL A 34 -2.51 -8.08 7.56
N ASN A 35 -3.09 -9.15 8.11
CA ASN A 35 -2.95 -9.46 9.53
C ASN A 35 -1.72 -10.34 9.72
N ILE A 36 -0.84 -9.97 10.65
CA ILE A 36 0.34 -10.75 11.00
C ILE A 36 0.35 -11.08 12.50
N PRO A 37 0.99 -12.19 12.91
CA PRO A 37 1.18 -12.47 14.33
C PRO A 37 1.99 -11.36 15.02
N ASP A 38 1.65 -11.03 16.26
CA ASP A 38 2.42 -10.14 17.12
C ASP A 38 3.67 -10.85 17.68
N LYS A 39 4.64 -11.05 16.79
CA LYS A 39 5.94 -11.66 17.07
C LYS A 39 7.05 -10.92 16.34
N PRO A 40 8.23 -10.77 16.97
CA PRO A 40 9.40 -10.21 16.30
C PRO A 40 9.71 -10.94 15.00
N GLY A 41 10.01 -10.19 13.94
CA GLY A 41 10.40 -10.71 12.63
C GLY A 41 9.25 -10.91 11.62
N GLU A 42 7.98 -10.88 12.04
CA GLU A 42 6.85 -11.03 11.10
C GLU A 42 6.76 -9.89 10.09
N LEU A 43 7.02 -8.65 10.52
CA LEU A 43 7.11 -7.50 9.62
C LEU A 43 8.23 -7.70 8.56
N ALA A 44 9.38 -8.23 8.96
CA ALA A 44 10.49 -8.47 8.05
C ALA A 44 10.11 -9.50 6.99
N LYS A 45 9.45 -10.60 7.38
CA LYS A 45 8.96 -11.62 6.42
C LYS A 45 8.02 -11.03 5.37
N VAL A 46 7.10 -10.15 5.80
CA VAL A 46 6.17 -9.47 4.89
C VAL A 46 6.92 -8.56 3.92
N VAL A 47 7.85 -7.75 4.42
CA VAL A 47 8.64 -6.84 3.56
C VAL A 47 9.54 -7.61 2.60
N ASP A 48 10.18 -8.69 3.06
CA ASP A 48 11.00 -9.57 2.23
C ASP A 48 10.17 -10.24 1.13
N LEU A 49 8.95 -10.67 1.44
CA LEU A 49 8.03 -11.23 0.44
C LEU A 49 7.68 -10.21 -0.64
N ILE A 50 7.40 -8.95 -0.25
CA ILE A 50 7.14 -7.85 -1.19
C ILE A 50 8.37 -7.61 -2.08
N ALA A 51 9.56 -7.57 -1.48
CA ALA A 51 10.82 -7.34 -2.20
C ALA A 51 11.12 -8.48 -3.20
N GLN A 52 10.85 -9.74 -2.84
CA GLN A 52 11.00 -10.90 -3.72
C GLN A 52 10.10 -10.83 -4.96
N GLN A 53 8.95 -10.17 -4.86
CA GLN A 53 8.06 -9.95 -6.01
C GLN A 53 8.48 -8.74 -6.87
N GLY A 54 9.47 -7.96 -6.42
CA GLY A 54 9.98 -6.79 -7.15
C GLY A 54 9.10 -5.54 -6.98
N ALA A 55 8.30 -5.47 -5.92
CA ALA A 55 7.51 -4.29 -5.56
C ALA A 55 8.27 -3.40 -4.56
N ASN A 56 8.08 -2.08 -4.67
CA ASN A 56 8.70 -1.10 -3.78
C ASN A 56 7.71 -0.67 -2.68
N VAL A 57 8.12 -0.70 -1.41
CA VAL A 57 7.28 -0.28 -0.29
C VAL A 57 7.34 1.24 -0.15
N VAL A 58 6.21 1.92 -0.35
CA VAL A 58 6.08 3.38 -0.23
C VAL A 58 5.71 3.79 1.18
N LYS A 59 4.78 3.04 1.80
CA LYS A 59 4.25 3.35 3.12
C LYS A 59 3.89 2.07 3.85
N LEU A 60 4.17 2.05 5.15
CA LEU A 60 3.78 0.97 6.03
C LEU A 60 3.26 1.57 7.33
N GLU A 61 2.04 1.20 7.70
CA GLU A 61 1.36 1.68 8.91
C GLU A 61 0.95 0.48 9.75
N HIS A 62 1.36 0.51 11.01
CA HIS A 62 1.06 -0.52 11.98
C HIS A 62 -0.11 -0.04 12.85
N ASN A 63 -1.27 -0.69 12.75
CA ASN A 63 -2.43 -0.34 13.57
C ASN A 63 -2.65 -1.37 14.69
N GLN A 64 -2.01 -1.12 15.84
CA GLN A 64 -2.12 -1.98 17.03
C GLN A 64 -3.46 -1.83 17.77
N PHE A 65 -4.25 -0.80 17.46
CA PHE A 65 -5.41 -0.40 18.27
C PHE A 65 -6.74 -1.01 17.83
N LYS A 66 -6.79 -1.76 16.72
CA LYS A 66 -8.04 -2.34 16.22
C LYS A 66 -8.38 -3.72 16.79
N ASN A 67 -7.46 -4.40 17.48
CA ASN A 67 -7.70 -5.77 17.90
C ASN A 67 -8.21 -5.83 19.35
N LEU A 68 -9.52 -5.62 19.51
CA LEU A 68 -10.28 -5.97 20.73
C LEU A 68 -10.54 -7.49 20.84
N SER A 69 -10.00 -8.29 19.92
CA SER A 69 -10.21 -9.72 19.88
C SER A 69 -9.02 -10.47 20.46
N ARG A 70 -9.33 -11.59 21.12
CA ARG A 70 -8.46 -12.46 21.93
C ARG A 70 -7.26 -13.09 21.18
N PHE A 71 -7.00 -12.69 19.94
CA PHE A 71 -5.94 -13.17 19.06
C PHE A 71 -4.96 -12.02 18.81
N LYS A 72 -3.70 -12.21 19.20
CA LYS A 72 -2.63 -11.20 19.11
C LYS A 72 -2.15 -11.01 17.68
N ASP A 73 -3.05 -10.58 16.79
CA ASP A 73 -2.70 -10.25 15.42
C ASP A 73 -2.66 -8.74 15.25
N ILE A 74 -1.74 -8.29 14.42
CA ILE A 74 -1.48 -6.91 14.09
C ILE A 74 -2.00 -6.67 12.67
N GLU A 75 -2.82 -5.62 12.48
CA GLU A 75 -3.14 -5.12 11.15
C GLU A 75 -1.98 -4.25 10.65
N LEU A 76 -1.33 -4.69 9.57
CA LEU A 76 -0.43 -3.85 8.78
C LEU A 76 -1.20 -3.30 7.57
N GLN A 77 -1.12 -2.00 7.36
CA GLN A 77 -1.57 -1.35 6.13
C GLN A 77 -0.35 -0.96 5.31
N ILE A 78 -0.29 -1.42 4.07
CA ILE A 78 0.89 -1.32 3.22
C ILE A 78 0.51 -0.69 1.89
N THR A 79 1.30 0.30 1.48
CA THR A 79 1.25 0.90 0.15
C THR A 79 2.50 0.50 -0.59
N VAL A 80 2.33 -0.13 -1.75
CA VAL A 80 3.44 -0.52 -2.62
C VAL A 80 3.28 0.06 -4.02
N GLU A 81 4.41 0.32 -4.67
CA GLU A 81 4.47 0.59 -6.11
C GLU A 81 4.48 -0.72 -6.89
N THR A 82 3.65 -0.77 -7.92
CA THR A 82 3.45 -1.94 -8.79
C THR A 82 3.59 -1.56 -10.26
N ASN A 83 3.78 -2.57 -11.10
CA ASN A 83 3.97 -2.38 -12.55
C ASN A 83 2.68 -2.71 -13.33
N GLY A 84 1.52 -2.44 -12.73
CA GLY A 84 0.21 -2.78 -13.28
C GLY A 84 -0.43 -4.00 -12.63
N SER A 85 -1.59 -4.39 -13.14
CA SER A 85 -2.50 -5.35 -12.51
C SER A 85 -1.93 -6.77 -12.43
N GLU A 86 -1.12 -7.21 -13.40
CA GLU A 86 -0.46 -8.52 -13.36
C GLU A 86 0.54 -8.61 -12.20
N HIS A 87 1.28 -7.54 -11.94
CA HIS A 87 2.21 -7.49 -10.80
C HIS A 87 1.43 -7.52 -9.48
N ILE A 88 0.28 -6.83 -9.39
CA ILE A 88 -0.60 -6.93 -8.22
C ILE A 88 -1.08 -8.37 -8.00
N GLN A 89 -1.50 -9.08 -9.06
CA GLN A 89 -1.94 -10.47 -8.94
C GLN A 89 -0.83 -11.39 -8.45
N LYS A 90 0.39 -11.26 -9.00
CA LYS A 90 1.57 -12.02 -8.53
C LYS A 90 1.86 -11.77 -7.05
N LEU A 91 1.79 -10.51 -6.62
CA LEU A 91 1.96 -10.14 -5.22
C LEU A 91 0.87 -10.79 -4.34
N THR A 92 -0.41 -10.67 -4.71
CA THR A 92 -1.52 -11.30 -3.98
C THR A 92 -1.33 -12.80 -3.83
N GLN A 93 -1.02 -13.48 -4.93
CA GLN A 93 -0.83 -14.93 -4.93
C GLN A 93 0.35 -15.34 -4.03
N ALA A 94 1.47 -14.61 -4.07
CA ALA A 94 2.62 -14.90 -3.22
C ALA A 94 2.28 -14.77 -1.72
N PHE A 95 1.42 -13.82 -1.34
CA PHE A 95 0.91 -13.70 0.03
C PHE A 95 0.00 -14.87 0.40
N GLU A 96 -0.94 -15.24 -0.46
CA GLU A 96 -1.84 -16.39 -0.25
C GLU A 96 -1.06 -17.71 -0.09
N GLU A 97 -0.04 -17.95 -0.93
CA GLU A 97 0.84 -19.13 -0.87
C GLU A 97 1.63 -19.20 0.45
N LYS A 98 1.89 -18.07 1.09
CA LYS A 98 2.53 -17.98 2.40
C LYS A 98 1.53 -18.00 3.57
N GLY A 99 0.24 -18.14 3.29
CA GLY A 99 -0.82 -18.19 4.29
C GLY A 99 -1.23 -16.83 4.84
N TYR A 100 -0.88 -15.74 4.16
CA TYR A 100 -1.33 -14.40 4.50
C TYR A 100 -2.59 -14.04 3.71
N GLU A 101 -3.63 -13.57 4.40
CA GLU A 101 -4.81 -13.00 3.76
C GLU A 101 -4.63 -11.50 3.58
N ILE A 102 -4.71 -11.02 2.34
CA ILE A 102 -4.64 -9.60 2.02
C ILE A 102 -6.02 -9.02 1.73
N VAL A 103 -6.29 -7.83 2.25
CA VAL A 103 -7.53 -7.09 1.99
C VAL A 103 -7.19 -5.81 1.24
N ARG A 104 -7.66 -5.67 0.00
CA ARG A 104 -7.42 -4.44 -0.78
C ARG A 104 -8.09 -3.25 -0.11
N ILE A 105 -7.32 -2.21 0.17
CA ILE A 105 -7.81 -0.95 0.73
C ILE A 105 -8.08 0.01 -0.42
N LYS A 106 -9.29 0.58 -0.47
CA LYS A 106 -9.57 1.72 -1.35
C LYS A 106 -8.88 2.94 -0.76
N SER A 107 -7.95 3.55 -1.49
CA SER A 107 -7.38 4.84 -1.09
C SER A 107 -8.53 5.85 -0.93
N LYS A 108 -8.76 6.35 0.29
CA LYS A 108 -9.66 7.48 0.51
C LYS A 108 -9.02 8.69 -0.15
N ILE A 109 -9.62 9.10 -1.27
CA ILE A 109 -9.32 10.40 -1.88
C ILE A 109 -10.06 11.43 -1.02
N ASN A 110 -9.38 11.97 0.00
CA ASN A 110 -9.77 13.26 0.56
C ASN A 110 -9.27 14.37 -0.37
#